data_AF-A0A1B7UXZ1-F1
#
_entry.id   AF-A0A1B7UXZ1-F1
#
_cell.length_a   1.000
_cell.length_b   1.000
_cell.length_c   1.000
_cell.angle_alpha   90.00
_cell.angle_beta   90.00
_cell.angle_gamma   90.00
#
_symmetry.space_group_name_H-M   'P 1'
#
loop_
_entity.id
_entity.type
_entity.pdbx_description
1 polymer ?
#
loop_
_entity_poly.entity_id
_entity_poly.type
_entity_poly.pdbx_seq_one_letter_code
_entity_poly.pdbx_strand_id
1 'polypeptide(L)'
;MSKSIKISNHLTQQSQEKEKEKEEQLINELRLLVRTLIYQEEITIKSIMDCLYDVGSTNLVNQKFKFGTLNKTLKFMTKISKPAFKILAWQWFKKNCPDLITGWLQGKVTFPREKETRLEVMTENENLSLVSISQLPEENQINQIKLLHLQVKLLTGILVITVTLFSGSLIWLSNSLHQSHLQTLEKLQNQVKTLESSQ
;
A
#
# COMPACT_ATOMS: atom_id res chain seq x y z
N MET A 1 -29.89 -23.10 47.58
CA MET A 1 -30.35 -22.91 46.17
C MET A 1 -29.26 -22.41 45.21
N SER A 2 -28.01 -22.19 45.62
CA SER A 2 -26.95 -21.61 44.74
C SER A 2 -26.20 -22.60 43.84
N LYS A 3 -26.46 -23.91 43.94
CA LYS A 3 -25.70 -24.94 43.20
C LYS A 3 -26.17 -25.12 41.75
N SER A 4 -27.45 -24.94 41.41
CA SER A 4 -27.93 -25.13 40.03
C SER A 4 -27.56 -23.98 39.09
N ILE A 5 -27.50 -22.74 39.60
CA ILE A 5 -27.12 -21.54 38.84
C ILE A 5 -25.66 -21.63 38.37
N LYS A 6 -24.77 -22.16 39.21
CA LYS A 6 -23.34 -22.31 38.88
C LYS A 6 -23.09 -23.39 37.81
N ILE A 7 -23.90 -24.44 37.80
CA ILE A 7 -23.81 -25.54 36.81
C ILE A 7 -24.37 -25.09 35.45
N SER A 8 -25.47 -24.32 35.45
CA SER A 8 -26.04 -23.78 34.22
C SER A 8 -25.06 -22.85 33.50
N ASN A 9 -24.43 -21.91 34.22
CA ASN A 9 -23.48 -20.96 33.62
C ASN A 9 -22.23 -21.63 33.04
N HIS A 10 -21.72 -22.68 33.69
CA HIS A 10 -20.58 -23.45 33.20
C HIS A 10 -20.92 -24.27 31.95
N LEU A 11 -22.13 -24.84 31.88
CA LEU A 11 -22.61 -25.60 30.73
C LEU A 11 -22.87 -24.68 29.52
N THR A 12 -23.42 -23.48 29.75
CA THR A 12 -23.63 -22.47 28.70
C THR A 12 -22.30 -21.92 28.19
N GLN A 13 -21.32 -21.67 29.07
CA GLN A 13 -19.98 -21.24 28.67
C GLN A 13 -19.26 -22.31 27.83
N GLN A 14 -19.32 -23.57 28.24
CA GLN A 14 -18.68 -24.67 27.51
C GLN A 14 -19.33 -24.91 26.12
N SER A 15 -20.65 -24.71 26.00
CA SER A 15 -21.34 -24.77 24.71
C SER A 15 -20.93 -23.61 23.79
N GLN A 16 -20.84 -22.39 24.35
CA GLN A 16 -20.41 -21.21 23.61
C GLN A 16 -18.95 -21.26 23.17
N GLU A 17 -18.08 -21.90 23.96
CA GLU A 17 -16.67 -22.11 23.61
C GLU A 17 -16.53 -23.11 22.45
N LYS A 18 -17.27 -24.22 22.47
CA LYS A 18 -17.31 -25.17 21.36
C LYS A 18 -17.89 -24.58 20.07
N GLU A 19 -18.88 -23.69 20.17
CA GLU A 19 -19.42 -22.97 19.01
C GLU A 19 -18.36 -22.04 18.41
N LYS A 20 -17.62 -21.31 19.25
CA LYS A 20 -16.52 -20.44 18.78
C LYS A 20 -15.39 -21.23 18.13
N GLU A 21 -14.98 -22.36 18.71
CA GLU A 21 -13.96 -23.22 18.11
C GLU A 21 -14.38 -23.71 16.71
N LYS A 22 -15.65 -24.08 16.54
CA LYS A 22 -16.21 -24.46 15.24
C LYS A 22 -16.25 -23.29 14.27
N GLU A 23 -16.65 -22.10 14.72
CA GLU A 23 -16.61 -20.88 13.90
C GLU A 23 -15.19 -20.57 13.42
N GLU A 24 -14.19 -20.66 14.30
CA GLU A 24 -12.78 -20.44 13.96
C GLU A 24 -12.27 -21.47 12.95
N GLN A 25 -12.65 -22.74 13.08
CA GLN A 25 -12.33 -23.78 12.10
C GLN A 25 -12.90 -23.44 10.72
N LEU A 26 -14.17 -23.05 10.65
CA LEU A 26 -14.83 -22.67 9.39
C LEU A 26 -14.19 -21.44 8.76
N ILE A 27 -13.79 -20.44 9.55
CA ILE A 27 -13.07 -19.26 9.04
C ILE A 27 -11.69 -19.63 8.52
N ASN A 28 -10.98 -20.55 9.18
CA ASN A 28 -9.69 -21.06 8.70
C ASN A 28 -9.84 -21.86 7.40
N GLU A 29 -10.88 -22.67 7.27
CA GLU A 29 -11.21 -23.37 6.02
C GLU A 29 -11.53 -22.39 4.89
N LEU A 30 -12.38 -21.39 5.16
CA LEU A 30 -12.67 -20.31 4.21
C LEU A 30 -11.38 -19.61 3.76
N ARG A 31 -10.48 -19.32 4.69
CA ARG A 31 -9.18 -18.70 4.39
C ARG A 31 -8.32 -19.57 3.49
N LEU A 32 -8.31 -20.88 3.71
CA LEU A 32 -7.60 -21.83 2.86
C LEU A 32 -8.22 -21.90 1.45
N LEU A 33 -9.55 -21.90 1.35
CA LEU A 33 -10.26 -21.88 0.07
C LEU A 33 -9.95 -20.62 -0.73
N VAL A 34 -10.04 -19.45 -0.10
CA VAL A 34 -9.70 -18.16 -0.73
C VAL A 34 -8.23 -18.15 -1.16
N ARG A 35 -7.32 -18.63 -0.33
CA ARG A 35 -5.90 -18.76 -0.70
C ARG A 35 -5.71 -19.64 -1.93
N THR A 36 -6.37 -20.80 -1.95
CA THR A 36 -6.28 -21.75 -3.08
C THR A 36 -6.82 -21.12 -4.35
N LEU A 37 -7.97 -20.47 -4.29
CA LEU A 37 -8.57 -19.73 -5.41
C LEU A 37 -7.60 -18.67 -5.95
N ILE A 38 -6.98 -17.89 -5.06
CA ILE A 38 -6.05 -16.83 -5.45
C ILE A 38 -4.83 -17.36 -6.18
N TYR A 39 -4.31 -18.52 -5.75
CA TYR A 39 -3.15 -19.14 -6.39
C TYR A 39 -3.50 -19.78 -7.74
N GLN A 40 -4.70 -20.37 -7.86
CA GLN A 40 -5.15 -21.00 -9.09
C GLN A 40 -5.51 -19.96 -10.16
N GLU A 41 -6.18 -18.87 -9.76
CA GLU A 41 -6.67 -17.82 -10.65
C GLU A 41 -5.67 -16.66 -10.84
N GLU A 42 -4.37 -16.99 -10.88
CA GLU A 42 -3.30 -15.99 -11.00
C GLU A 42 -3.47 -15.08 -12.23
N ILE A 43 -3.85 -15.66 -13.39
CA ILE A 43 -4.02 -14.92 -14.64
C ILE A 43 -5.18 -13.92 -14.52
N THR A 44 -6.32 -14.39 -14.01
CA THR A 44 -7.53 -13.59 -13.81
C THR A 44 -7.25 -12.44 -12.85
N ILE A 45 -6.59 -12.71 -11.72
CA ILE A 45 -6.24 -11.69 -10.72
C ILE A 45 -5.27 -10.67 -11.29
N LYS A 46 -4.23 -11.10 -12.01
CA LYS A 46 -3.32 -10.17 -12.68
C LYS A 46 -4.04 -9.31 -13.70
N SER A 47 -5.03 -9.84 -14.41
CA SER A 47 -5.86 -9.06 -15.34
C SER A 47 -6.73 -8.04 -14.60
N ILE A 48 -7.36 -8.42 -13.48
CA ILE A 48 -8.09 -7.48 -12.61
C ILE A 48 -7.16 -6.35 -12.15
N MET A 49 -5.96 -6.68 -11.70
CA MET A 49 -4.96 -5.69 -11.27
C MET A 49 -4.50 -4.78 -12.41
N ASP A 50 -4.31 -5.32 -13.62
CA ASP A 50 -3.96 -4.55 -14.81
C ASP A 50 -5.08 -3.54 -15.14
N CYS A 51 -6.36 -3.95 -15.08
CA CYS A 51 -7.51 -3.07 -15.28
C CYS A 51 -7.58 -1.98 -14.21
N LEU A 52 -7.40 -2.35 -12.93
CA LEU A 52 -7.40 -1.40 -11.81
C LEU A 52 -6.28 -0.38 -11.95
N TYR A 53 -5.10 -0.81 -12.39
CA TYR A 53 -3.98 0.07 -12.61
C TYR A 53 -4.25 1.07 -13.75
N ASP A 54 -4.76 0.61 -14.88
CA ASP A 54 -5.01 1.46 -16.04
C ASP A 54 -6.05 2.55 -15.74
N VAL A 55 -7.16 2.18 -15.07
CA VAL A 55 -8.21 3.12 -14.67
C VAL A 55 -7.73 4.04 -13.56
N GLY A 56 -7.11 3.49 -12.51
CA GLY A 56 -6.67 4.24 -11.33
C GLY A 56 -5.57 5.24 -11.67
N SER A 57 -4.57 4.82 -12.44
CA SER A 57 -3.47 5.69 -12.85
C SER A 57 -3.96 6.82 -13.77
N THR A 58 -4.80 6.51 -14.75
CA THR A 58 -5.36 7.53 -15.66
C THR A 58 -6.21 8.55 -14.91
N ASN A 59 -7.06 8.09 -13.98
CA ASN A 59 -7.92 8.97 -13.20
C ASN A 59 -7.11 9.86 -12.26
N LEU A 60 -6.11 9.30 -11.57
CA LEU A 60 -5.22 10.05 -10.68
C LEU A 60 -4.43 11.12 -11.43
N VAL A 61 -3.90 10.79 -12.60
CA VAL A 61 -3.17 11.75 -13.44
C VAL A 61 -4.09 12.88 -13.89
N ASN A 62 -5.29 12.56 -14.40
CA ASN A 62 -6.25 13.56 -14.86
C ASN A 62 -6.74 14.47 -13.71
N GLN A 63 -6.92 13.92 -12.50
CA GLN A 63 -7.37 14.70 -11.33
C GLN A 63 -6.28 15.63 -10.79
N LYS A 64 -5.04 15.13 -10.65
CA LYS A 64 -3.94 15.89 -10.02
C LYS A 64 -3.22 16.84 -10.97
N PHE A 65 -3.14 16.53 -12.28
CA PHE A 65 -2.31 17.28 -13.23
C PHE A 65 -3.13 17.82 -14.39
N LYS A 66 -3.65 19.04 -14.18
CA LYS A 66 -4.44 19.77 -15.19
C LYS A 66 -3.58 20.36 -16.33
N PHE A 67 -2.27 20.51 -16.12
CA PHE A 67 -1.35 21.03 -17.14
C PHE A 67 -1.09 19.98 -18.24
N GLY A 68 -1.37 20.32 -19.49
CA GLY A 68 -1.38 19.37 -20.61
C GLY A 68 -0.05 18.66 -20.89
N THR A 69 1.09 19.34 -20.71
CA THR A 69 2.42 18.74 -20.92
C THR A 69 2.80 17.77 -19.81
N LEU A 70 2.55 18.13 -18.54
CA LEU A 70 2.75 17.26 -17.37
C LEU A 70 1.81 16.05 -17.40
N ASN A 71 0.58 16.22 -17.90
CA ASN A 71 -0.37 15.11 -18.08
C ASN A 71 0.19 14.05 -19.04
N LYS A 72 0.79 14.46 -20.17
CA LYS A 72 1.38 13.53 -21.14
C LYS A 72 2.58 12.77 -20.58
N THR A 73 3.51 13.47 -19.92
CA THR A 73 4.69 12.82 -19.33
C THR A 73 4.28 11.84 -18.24
N LEU A 74 3.32 12.22 -17.38
CA LEU A 74 2.88 11.35 -16.29
C LEU A 74 2.10 10.13 -16.81
N LYS A 75 1.28 10.28 -17.86
CA LYS A 75 0.65 9.14 -18.56
C LYS A 75 1.66 8.19 -19.20
N PHE A 76 2.85 8.67 -19.56
CA PHE A 76 3.92 7.80 -20.04
C PHE A 76 4.61 7.07 -18.89
N MET A 77 4.81 7.77 -17.77
CA MET A 77 5.38 7.17 -16.55
C MET A 77 4.49 6.07 -15.96
N THR A 78 3.16 6.18 -16.08
CA THR A 78 2.26 5.10 -15.67
C THR A 78 2.46 3.84 -16.54
N LYS A 79 2.64 3.99 -17.85
CA LYS A 79 2.93 2.86 -18.73
C LYS A 79 4.27 2.18 -18.40
N ILE A 80 5.30 2.97 -18.08
CA ILE A 80 6.62 2.44 -17.71
C ILE A 80 6.59 1.72 -16.36
N SER A 81 5.82 2.24 -15.39
CA SER A 81 5.75 1.63 -14.04
C SER A 81 4.80 0.44 -13.95
N LYS A 82 3.96 0.19 -14.97
CA LYS A 82 3.03 -0.95 -15.04
C LYS A 82 3.66 -2.33 -14.78
N PRO A 83 4.77 -2.76 -15.42
CA PRO A 83 5.37 -4.07 -15.16
C PRO A 83 5.86 -4.24 -13.71
N ALA A 84 6.45 -3.18 -13.14
CA ALA A 84 6.87 -3.19 -11.74
C ALA A 84 5.66 -3.28 -10.80
N PHE A 85 4.62 -2.49 -11.06
CA PHE A 85 3.36 -2.57 -10.33
C PHE A 85 2.76 -3.98 -10.39
N LYS A 86 2.75 -4.64 -11.55
CA LYS A 86 2.20 -5.99 -11.70
C LYS A 86 2.89 -7.01 -10.80
N ILE A 87 4.22 -6.96 -10.68
CA ILE A 87 4.99 -7.84 -9.79
C ILE A 87 4.67 -7.53 -8.33
N LEU A 88 4.68 -6.24 -7.95
CA LEU A 88 4.43 -5.81 -6.58
C LEU A 88 2.99 -6.10 -6.14
N ALA A 89 2.00 -5.78 -6.98
CA ALA A 89 0.59 -6.03 -6.75
C ALA A 89 0.33 -7.52 -6.59
N TRP A 90 0.94 -8.37 -7.43
CA TRP A 90 0.81 -9.82 -7.28
C TRP A 90 1.36 -10.33 -5.95
N GLN A 91 2.59 -9.93 -5.60
CA GLN A 91 3.22 -10.31 -4.33
C GLN A 91 2.42 -9.83 -3.12
N TRP A 92 1.91 -8.60 -3.17
CA TRP A 92 1.08 -8.03 -2.11
C TRP A 92 -0.26 -8.76 -2.00
N PHE A 93 -0.93 -9.01 -3.12
CA PHE A 93 -2.24 -9.65 -3.17
C PHE A 93 -2.17 -11.08 -2.62
N LYS A 94 -1.17 -11.86 -3.03
CA LYS A 94 -0.92 -13.23 -2.55
C LYS A 94 -0.71 -13.30 -1.03
N LYS A 95 -0.09 -12.27 -0.44
CA LYS A 95 0.22 -12.22 0.99
C LYS A 95 -0.96 -11.73 1.83
N ASN A 96 -1.66 -10.68 1.38
CA ASN A 96 -2.61 -9.94 2.22
C ASN A 96 -4.07 -10.23 1.86
N CYS A 97 -4.37 -10.48 0.59
CA CYS A 97 -5.75 -10.58 0.14
C CYS A 97 -6.55 -11.74 0.76
N PRO A 98 -5.98 -12.96 0.97
CA PRO A 98 -6.71 -14.02 1.66
C PRO A 98 -7.26 -13.56 3.01
N ASP A 99 -6.41 -12.91 3.81
CA ASP A 99 -6.73 -12.50 5.17
C ASP A 99 -7.70 -11.31 5.18
N LEU A 100 -7.54 -10.37 4.25
CA LEU A 100 -8.44 -9.23 4.09
C LEU A 100 -9.85 -9.68 3.67
N ILE A 101 -9.96 -10.60 2.70
CA ILE A 101 -11.25 -11.12 2.25
C ILE A 101 -11.92 -11.89 3.39
N THR A 102 -11.20 -12.78 4.07
CA THR A 102 -11.79 -13.55 5.16
C THR A 102 -12.20 -12.68 6.33
N GLY A 103 -11.39 -11.68 6.70
CA GLY A 103 -11.75 -10.74 7.75
C GLY A 103 -12.96 -9.88 7.39
N TRP A 104 -13.05 -9.43 6.13
CA TRP A 104 -14.20 -8.69 5.64
C TRP A 104 -15.48 -9.55 5.65
N LEU A 105 -15.41 -10.80 5.18
CA LEU A 105 -16.53 -11.74 5.21
C LEU A 105 -16.95 -12.07 6.63
N GLN A 106 -15.99 -12.34 7.52
CA GLN A 106 -16.23 -12.58 8.94
C GLN A 106 -16.96 -11.40 9.58
N GLY A 107 -16.53 -10.16 9.29
CA GLY A 107 -17.19 -8.95 9.77
C GLY A 107 -18.62 -8.75 9.26
N LYS A 108 -19.00 -9.39 8.15
CA LYS A 108 -20.38 -9.36 7.62
C LYS A 108 -21.28 -10.43 8.21
N VAL A 109 -20.72 -11.56 8.64
CA VAL A 109 -21.48 -12.65 9.28
C VAL A 109 -21.48 -12.58 10.80
N THR A 110 -20.62 -11.74 11.39
CA THR A 110 -20.60 -11.51 12.83
C THR A 110 -21.70 -10.55 13.20
N PHE A 111 -22.79 -11.08 13.76
CA PHE A 111 -23.86 -10.27 14.32
C PHE A 111 -23.52 -9.89 15.76
N PRO A 112 -23.74 -8.63 16.17
CA PRO A 112 -23.65 -8.27 17.58
C PRO A 112 -24.69 -9.09 18.34
N ARG A 113 -24.22 -9.94 19.26
CA ARG A 113 -25.12 -10.60 20.21
C ARG A 113 -25.63 -9.50 21.13
N GLU A 114 -26.90 -9.14 21.00
CA GLU A 114 -27.57 -8.29 21.97
C GLU A 114 -27.39 -8.92 23.35
N LYS A 115 -26.51 -8.32 24.17
CA LYS A 115 -26.56 -8.54 25.60
C LYS A 115 -27.86 -7.89 26.05
N GLU A 116 -28.84 -8.73 26.31
CA GLU A 116 -30.07 -8.43 27.03
C GLU A 116 -29.74 -7.54 28.23
N THR A 117 -29.87 -6.23 28.04
CA THR A 117 -29.73 -5.25 29.11
C THR A 117 -31.08 -5.23 29.80
N ARG A 118 -31.28 -6.21 30.68
CA ARG A 118 -32.41 -6.22 31.60
C ARG A 118 -32.08 -5.26 32.74
N LEU A 119 -32.91 -4.21 32.87
CA LEU A 119 -32.99 -3.18 33.92
C LEU A 119 -31.98 -2.02 33.74
N GLU A 120 -32.36 -0.74 33.71
CA GLU A 120 -33.40 -0.07 34.49
C GLU A 120 -33.88 1.21 33.76
N VAL A 121 -35.19 1.32 33.57
CA VAL A 121 -35.88 2.58 33.31
C VAL A 121 -35.88 3.36 34.62
N MET A 122 -35.08 4.43 34.75
CA MET A 122 -35.49 5.66 35.43
C MET A 122 -34.42 6.76 35.37
N THR A 123 -34.92 7.96 35.09
CA THR A 123 -34.34 9.29 35.35
C THR A 123 -33.36 9.86 34.32
N GLU A 124 -33.99 10.54 33.35
CA GLU A 124 -33.59 11.86 32.85
C GLU A 124 -32.84 12.69 33.92
N ASN A 125 -31.57 12.95 33.65
CA ASN A 125 -30.78 14.02 34.27
C ASN A 125 -29.70 14.42 33.27
N GLU A 126 -30.02 15.45 32.50
CA GLU A 126 -29.04 16.32 31.87
C GLU A 126 -28.15 16.93 32.97
N ASN A 127 -26.93 16.42 33.15
CA ASN A 127 -25.73 17.12 33.65
C ASN A 127 -24.60 16.12 33.91
N LEU A 128 -23.98 15.58 32.86
CA LEU A 128 -22.62 15.04 32.95
C LEU A 128 -21.85 15.19 31.63
N SER A 129 -22.03 16.34 30.98
CA SER A 129 -21.05 16.87 30.04
C SER A 129 -20.03 17.68 30.84
N LEU A 130 -18.75 17.63 30.45
CA LEU A 130 -17.64 18.51 30.89
C LEU A 130 -16.87 18.19 32.19
N VAL A 131 -16.39 16.96 32.42
CA VAL A 131 -15.20 16.76 33.30
C VAL A 131 -14.15 15.73 32.80
N SER A 132 -14.40 14.86 31.82
CA SER A 132 -13.43 13.80 31.48
C SER A 132 -12.47 14.06 30.30
N ILE A 133 -12.41 15.27 29.74
CA ILE A 133 -11.40 15.60 28.70
C ILE A 133 -10.19 16.26 29.37
N SER A 134 -9.40 15.52 30.15
CA SER A 134 -8.06 15.94 30.58
C SER A 134 -7.30 14.79 31.27
N GLN A 135 -7.19 13.62 30.64
CA GLN A 135 -6.15 12.66 31.02
C GLN A 135 -5.54 12.06 29.75
N LEU A 136 -4.30 12.47 29.53
CA LEU A 136 -3.45 12.25 28.38
C LEU A 136 -2.47 11.12 28.71
N PRO A 137 -2.10 10.29 27.72
CA PRO A 137 -0.72 9.82 27.63
C PRO A 137 -0.10 10.15 26.25
N GLU A 138 0.37 11.39 26.05
CA GLU A 138 1.37 11.79 25.05
C GLU A 138 2.78 11.42 25.52
N GLU A 139 3.13 10.14 25.48
CA GLU A 139 4.55 9.76 25.55
C GLU A 139 4.85 8.60 24.60
N ASN A 140 3.93 7.62 24.53
CA ASN A 140 4.01 6.52 23.59
C ASN A 140 3.84 7.00 22.12
N GLN A 141 2.91 7.93 21.86
CA GLN A 141 2.69 8.43 20.50
C GLN A 141 3.89 9.20 19.95
N ILE A 142 4.58 10.01 20.77
CA ILE A 142 5.76 10.79 20.34
C ILE A 142 6.91 9.88 19.89
N ASN A 143 7.09 8.73 20.54
CA ASN A 143 8.10 7.75 20.17
C ASN A 143 7.71 6.98 18.88
N GLN A 144 6.42 6.76 18.63
CA GLN A 144 5.95 6.14 17.39
C GLN A 144 6.02 7.09 16.17
N ILE A 145 5.77 8.38 16.37
CA ILE A 145 5.89 9.39 15.31
C ILE A 145 7.37 9.54 14.88
N LYS A 146 8.33 9.40 15.81
CA LYS A 146 9.77 9.42 15.51
C LYS A 146 10.25 8.19 14.74
N LEU A 147 9.74 7.00 15.07
CA LEU A 147 10.06 5.76 14.35
C LEU A 147 9.55 5.79 12.90
N LEU A 148 8.37 6.37 12.68
CA LEU A 148 7.79 6.50 11.34
C LEU A 148 8.56 7.53 10.49
N HIS A 149 8.98 8.65 11.08
CA HIS A 149 9.80 9.65 10.40
C HIS A 149 11.20 9.14 10.02
N LEU A 150 11.76 8.19 10.78
CA LEU A 150 13.09 7.63 10.49
C LEU A 150 13.09 6.77 9.22
N GLN A 151 12.05 5.95 9.02
CA GLN A 151 11.92 5.13 7.82
C GLN A 151 11.77 5.97 6.56
N VAL A 152 10.96 7.04 6.62
CA VAL A 152 10.78 7.94 5.46
C VAL A 152 12.08 8.72 5.17
N LYS A 153 12.87 9.06 6.20
CA LYS A 153 14.13 9.79 6.04
C LYS A 153 15.25 8.95 5.41
N LEU A 154 15.31 7.65 5.71
CA LEU A 154 16.28 6.73 5.11
C LEU A 154 15.99 6.48 3.62
N LEU A 155 14.71 6.25 3.26
CA LEU A 155 14.32 6.09 1.86
C LEU A 155 14.50 7.39 1.06
N THR A 156 14.17 8.54 1.65
CA THR A 156 14.36 9.85 1.00
C THR A 156 15.85 10.15 0.76
N GLY A 157 16.73 9.77 1.69
CA GLY A 157 18.17 9.91 1.52
C GLY A 157 18.73 9.11 0.34
N ILE A 158 18.35 7.84 0.21
CA ILE A 158 18.76 6.98 -0.92
C ILE A 158 18.23 7.53 -2.25
N LEU A 159 17.00 8.05 -2.27
CA LEU A 159 16.41 8.65 -3.46
C LEU A 159 17.18 9.89 -3.92
N VAL A 160 17.57 10.78 -3.00
CA VAL A 160 18.36 11.97 -3.34
C VAL A 160 19.74 11.60 -3.87
N ILE A 161 20.40 10.60 -3.29
CA ILE A 161 21.71 10.12 -3.75
C ILE A 161 21.62 9.54 -5.17
N THR A 162 20.62 8.69 -5.45
CA THR A 162 20.46 8.09 -6.79
C THR A 162 20.12 9.15 -7.84
N VAL A 163 19.24 10.11 -7.54
CA VAL A 163 18.92 11.22 -8.45
C VAL A 163 20.14 12.11 -8.71
N THR A 164 20.97 12.38 -7.70
CA THR A 164 22.17 13.20 -7.85
C THR A 164 23.23 12.49 -8.71
N LEU A 165 23.48 11.20 -8.48
CA LEU A 165 24.41 10.40 -9.28
C LEU A 165 23.95 10.29 -10.74
N PHE A 166 22.64 10.08 -10.96
CA PHE A 166 22.09 9.96 -12.31
C PHE A 166 22.10 11.30 -13.07
N SER A 167 21.75 12.39 -12.39
CA SER A 167 21.80 13.73 -12.98
C SER A 167 23.24 14.16 -13.29
N GLY A 168 24.18 13.89 -12.39
CA GLY A 168 25.61 14.15 -12.63
C GLY A 168 26.17 13.31 -13.79
N SER A 169 25.76 12.04 -13.90
CA SER A 169 26.16 11.15 -15.00
C SER A 169 25.63 11.63 -16.35
N LEU A 170 24.38 12.10 -16.42
CA LEU A 170 23.79 12.63 -17.65
C LEU A 170 24.44 13.96 -18.09
N ILE A 171 24.76 14.85 -17.14
CA ILE A 171 25.44 16.12 -17.44
C ILE A 171 26.86 15.86 -17.95
N TRP A 172 27.59 14.91 -17.34
CA TRP A 172 28.93 14.52 -17.80
C TRP A 172 28.90 13.86 -19.18
N LEU A 173 27.92 12.99 -19.45
CA LEU A 173 27.74 12.34 -20.75
C LEU A 173 27.38 13.36 -21.85
N SER A 174 26.55 14.35 -21.54
CA SER A 174 26.20 15.42 -22.49
C SER A 174 27.41 16.29 -22.84
N ASN A 175 28.24 16.62 -21.85
CA ASN A 175 29.44 17.44 -22.07
C ASN A 175 30.52 16.68 -22.86
N SER A 176 30.70 15.37 -22.58
CA SER A 176 31.69 14.55 -23.29
C SER A 176 31.30 14.29 -24.76
N LEU A 177 30.00 14.15 -25.05
CA LEU A 177 29.47 14.07 -26.42
C LEU A 177 29.73 15.35 -27.22
N HIS A 178 29.66 16.52 -26.58
CA HIS A 178 29.94 17.79 -27.26
C HIS A 178 31.43 17.92 -27.62
N GLN A 179 32.31 17.48 -26.73
CA GLN A 179 33.76 17.51 -26.96
C GLN A 179 34.22 16.55 -28.07
N SER A 180 33.64 15.36 -28.17
CA SER A 180 34.00 14.39 -29.22
C SER A 180 33.61 14.86 -30.62
N HIS A 181 32.50 15.60 -30.74
CA HIS A 181 32.08 16.20 -32.00
C HIS A 181 33.08 17.26 -32.48
N LEU A 182 33.54 18.14 -31.58
CA LEU A 182 34.53 19.17 -31.92
C LEU A 182 35.85 18.56 -32.39
N GLN A 183 36.34 17.51 -31.72
CA GLN A 183 37.56 16.81 -32.15
C GLN A 183 37.40 16.14 -33.51
N THR A 184 36.21 15.63 -33.82
CA THR A 184 35.93 14.99 -35.11
C THR A 184 35.94 16.04 -36.22
N LEU A 185 35.36 17.21 -35.99
CA LEU A 185 35.40 18.33 -36.94
C LEU A 185 36.82 18.84 -37.16
N GLU A 186 37.61 18.99 -36.11
CA GLU A 186 39.01 19.43 -36.23
C GLU A 186 39.86 18.44 -37.02
N LYS A 187 39.68 17.13 -36.79
CA LYS A 187 40.35 16.08 -37.57
C LYS A 187 39.96 16.13 -39.05
N LEU A 188 38.67 16.30 -39.36
CA LEU A 188 38.20 16.41 -40.74
C LEU A 188 38.76 17.66 -41.42
N GLN A 189 38.77 18.80 -40.73
CA GLN A 189 39.33 20.04 -41.27
C GLN A 189 40.83 19.92 -41.55
N ASN A 190 41.58 19.28 -40.66
CA ASN A 190 43.00 19.04 -40.87
C ASN A 190 43.26 18.09 -42.05
N GLN A 191 42.44 17.05 -42.22
CA GLN A 191 42.56 16.15 -43.38
C GLN A 191 42.26 16.85 -44.70
N VAL A 192 41.22 17.68 -44.77
CA VAL A 192 40.90 18.48 -45.96
C VAL A 192 42.07 19.40 -46.30
N LYS A 193 42.63 20.11 -45.30
CA LYS A 193 43.76 21.01 -45.52
C LYS A 193 45.02 20.29 -46.01
N THR A 194 45.30 19.07 -45.52
CA THR A 194 46.44 18.28 -46.00
C THR A 194 46.26 17.80 -47.45
N LEU A 195 45.03 17.48 -47.85
CA LEU A 195 44.71 17.08 -49.22
C LEU A 195 44.80 18.27 -50.18
N GLU A 196 44.33 19.45 -49.78
CA GLU A 196 44.46 20.68 -50.57
C GLU A 196 45.91 21.13 -50.73
N SER A 197 46.78 20.93 -49.73
CA SER A 197 48.20 21.28 -49.83
C SER A 197 49.06 20.28 -50.62
N SER A 198 48.50 19.11 -50.96
CA SER A 198 49.21 18.04 -51.68
C SER A 198 48.86 17.99 -53.18
N GLN A 199 47.99 18.90 -53.63
CA GLN A 199 47.57 19.07 -55.03
C GLN A 199 48.23 20.30 -55.65
#